data_AF-A0A925X160-F1
#
_entry.id   AF-A0A925X160-F1
#
_cell.length_a   1.000
_cell.length_b   1.000
_cell.length_c   1.000
_cell.angle_alpha   90.00
_cell.angle_beta   90.00
_cell.angle_gamma   90.00
#
_symmetry.space_group_name_H-M   'P 1'
#
loop_
_entity.id
_entity.type
_entity.pdbx_description
1 polymer ?
#
loop_
_entity_poly.entity_id
_entity_poly.type
_entity_poly.pdbx_seq_one_letter_code
_entity_poly.pdbx_strand_id
1 'polypeptide(L)'
;MNRREFVVLSSVVAAGCACAFCGAEASAAPEPTSKPASKPAAGATGPGKVDIGKLSDYSADGITEKFMRPNKFAVVRTDGKIFATSARCTHKASPLRVKDGHFACPSHGSEFSTQGTVTKGPAKDSLVRYAITKTDAGSLIVDTNKSFREKDWEKPQAFVSVT
;
A
#
# COMPACT_ATOMS: atom_id res chain seq x y z
N MET A 1 28.79 -5.21 -21.26
CA MET A 1 30.05 -4.50 -20.93
C MET A 1 29.74 -3.20 -20.21
N ASN A 2 30.63 -2.85 -19.28
CA ASN A 2 30.43 -1.89 -18.19
C ASN A 2 30.66 -0.42 -18.56
N ARG A 3 29.87 0.41 -17.88
CA ARG A 3 29.98 1.81 -17.41
C ARG A 3 31.36 2.35 -16.96
N ARG A 4 32.40 2.33 -17.80
CA ARG A 4 33.68 3.01 -17.48
C ARG A 4 34.36 3.55 -18.74
N GLU A 5 34.29 4.86 -18.93
CA GLU A 5 35.15 5.77 -19.73
C GLU A 5 34.49 7.16 -19.51
N PHE A 6 34.88 8.10 -18.65
CA PHE A 6 36.16 8.64 -18.18
C PHE A 6 37.02 9.34 -19.24
N VAL A 7 36.48 10.40 -19.86
CA VAL A 7 37.25 11.47 -20.53
C VAL A 7 36.44 12.77 -20.38
N VAL A 8 36.64 13.59 -19.33
CA VAL A 8 37.54 14.77 -19.29
C VAL A 8 37.55 15.58 -20.57
N LEU A 9 36.79 16.68 -20.60
CA LEU A 9 37.08 17.82 -21.49
C LEU A 9 36.54 19.11 -20.86
N SER A 10 37.48 19.87 -20.33
CA SER A 10 37.33 21.21 -19.79
C SER A 10 37.36 22.22 -20.92
N SER A 11 36.41 23.15 -20.98
CA SER A 11 36.58 24.42 -21.68
C SER A 11 35.82 25.53 -20.97
N VAL A 12 36.59 26.45 -20.40
CA VAL A 12 36.16 27.69 -19.75
C VAL A 12 35.75 28.69 -20.83
N VAL A 13 34.56 29.30 -20.68
CA VAL A 13 34.28 30.63 -21.24
C VAL A 13 33.58 31.44 -20.16
N ALA A 14 34.24 32.51 -19.72
CA ALA A 14 33.70 33.51 -18.82
C ALA A 14 33.10 34.67 -19.64
N ALA A 15 31.88 35.08 -19.31
CA ALA A 15 31.35 36.41 -19.64
C ALA A 15 30.33 36.79 -18.56
N GLY A 16 30.64 37.86 -17.81
CA GLY A 16 29.87 38.32 -16.67
C GLY A 16 28.64 39.16 -17.04
N CYS A 17 27.69 39.22 -16.10
CA CYS A 17 26.79 40.36 -15.95
C CYS A 17 26.46 40.52 -14.46
N ALA A 18 26.45 41.78 -14.02
CA ALA A 18 26.52 42.21 -12.64
C ALA A 18 25.14 42.51 -12.03
N CYS A 19 25.06 42.32 -10.71
CA CYS A 19 24.22 43.01 -9.71
C CYS A 19 22.68 43.02 -9.84
N ALA A 20 22.01 42.29 -8.93
CA ALA A 20 20.87 42.83 -8.19
C ALA A 20 20.74 42.10 -6.84
N PHE A 21 20.97 42.83 -5.76
CA PHE A 21 20.85 42.40 -4.37
C PHE A 21 19.43 42.75 -3.89
N CYS A 22 18.65 41.78 -3.38
CA CYS A 22 17.60 42.07 -2.41
C CYS A 22 17.07 40.79 -1.73
N GLY A 23 17.07 40.79 -0.39
CA GLY A 23 16.07 40.08 0.41
C GLY A 23 16.45 38.70 0.94
N ALA A 24 17.03 38.67 2.14
CA ALA A 24 17.13 37.49 2.98
C ALA A 24 15.87 37.37 3.85
N GLU A 25 15.10 36.29 3.72
CA GLU A 25 14.22 35.81 4.80
C GLU A 25 14.25 34.27 4.83
N ALA A 26 15.22 33.71 5.55
CA ALA A 26 15.22 32.29 5.91
C ALA A 26 14.31 32.10 7.12
N SER A 27 13.06 31.68 6.90
CA SER A 27 12.22 31.16 7.97
C SER A 27 12.27 29.64 7.94
N ALA A 28 13.04 29.09 8.87
CA ALA A 28 13.11 27.68 9.17
C ALA A 28 11.74 27.20 9.66
N ALA A 29 11.10 26.32 8.89
CA ALA A 29 9.97 25.53 9.38
C ALA A 29 10.50 24.20 9.95
N PRO A 30 9.99 23.76 11.11
CA PRO A 30 10.57 22.68 11.91
C PRO A 30 10.45 21.33 11.22
N GLU A 31 11.50 20.51 11.36
CA GLU A 31 11.48 19.10 10.97
C GLU A 31 10.26 18.40 11.59
N PRO A 32 9.44 17.68 10.80
CA PRO A 32 8.41 16.84 11.38
C PRO A 32 9.11 15.68 12.08
N THR A 33 9.26 15.80 13.39
CA THR A 33 9.61 14.70 14.30
C THR A 33 8.56 13.61 14.17
N SER A 34 8.75 12.72 13.20
CA SER A 34 7.94 11.52 13.05
C SER A 34 8.45 10.50 14.05
N LYS A 35 7.75 10.47 15.19
CA LYS A 35 7.81 9.43 16.21
C LYS A 35 7.86 8.03 15.54
N PRO A 36 8.77 7.13 15.93
CA PRO A 36 8.82 5.80 15.33
C PRO A 36 7.55 5.05 15.73
N ALA A 37 6.73 4.70 14.75
CA ALA A 37 5.67 3.73 14.91
C ALA A 37 6.31 2.37 15.21
N SER A 38 6.19 1.91 16.46
CA SER A 38 6.60 0.57 16.86
C SER A 38 5.84 -0.46 16.03
N LYS A 39 6.60 -1.21 15.23
CA LYS A 39 6.14 -2.21 14.26
C LYS A 39 5.77 -3.52 14.98
N PRO A 40 4.52 -4.00 14.94
CA PRO A 40 4.26 -5.41 15.16
C PRO A 40 4.81 -6.18 13.95
N ALA A 41 5.69 -7.15 14.16
CA ALA A 41 6.12 -8.04 13.09
C ALA A 41 4.95 -8.97 12.71
N ALA A 42 4.66 -9.09 11.41
CA ALA A 42 3.71 -10.09 10.94
C ALA A 42 4.31 -11.48 11.16
N GLY A 43 3.68 -12.31 11.98
CA GLY A 43 4.11 -13.69 12.20
C GLY A 43 3.46 -14.61 11.17
N ALA A 44 4.23 -15.44 10.48
CA ALA A 44 3.66 -16.50 9.66
C ALA A 44 3.11 -17.60 10.58
N THR A 45 1.81 -17.90 10.49
CA THR A 45 1.13 -18.90 11.34
C THR A 45 0.97 -20.25 10.63
N GLY A 46 1.55 -20.41 9.44
CA GLY A 46 1.48 -21.62 8.60
C GLY A 46 1.34 -21.26 7.11
N PRO A 47 1.35 -22.25 6.20
CA PRO A 47 1.18 -21.99 4.77
C PRO A 47 -0.18 -21.32 4.49
N GLY A 48 -0.11 -20.09 3.95
CA GLY A 48 -1.28 -19.28 3.60
C GLY A 48 -2.01 -18.62 4.79
N LYS A 49 -1.54 -18.77 6.03
CA LYS A 49 -2.07 -18.03 7.19
C LYS A 49 -1.07 -17.01 7.70
N VAL A 50 -1.50 -15.76 7.81
CA VAL A 50 -0.64 -14.63 8.17
C VAL A 50 -1.24 -13.90 9.36
N ASP A 51 -0.50 -13.83 10.47
CA ASP A 51 -0.83 -12.94 11.58
C ASP A 51 -0.49 -11.50 11.16
N ILE A 52 -1.52 -10.66 11.13
CA ILE A 52 -1.40 -9.26 10.72
C ILE A 52 -1.32 -8.30 11.92
N GLY A 53 -1.25 -8.81 13.15
CA GLY A 53 -1.20 -8.00 14.38
C GLY A 53 -2.55 -7.83 15.05
N LYS A 54 -2.63 -6.94 16.03
CA LYS A 54 -3.84 -6.69 16.82
C LYS A 54 -4.83 -5.85 16.05
N LEU A 55 -6.11 -5.96 16.42
CA LEU A 55 -7.17 -5.08 15.91
C LEU A 55 -6.84 -3.59 16.11
N SER A 56 -6.22 -3.26 17.24
CA SER A 56 -5.80 -1.89 17.61
C SER A 56 -4.73 -1.30 16.69
N ASP A 57 -3.99 -2.13 15.94
CA ASP A 57 -2.94 -1.68 15.03
C ASP A 57 -3.53 -1.00 13.77
N TYR A 58 -4.83 -1.18 13.55
CA TYR A 58 -5.60 -0.62 12.43
C TYR A 58 -6.59 0.42 12.95
N SER A 59 -6.15 1.48 13.62
CA SER A 59 -7.05 2.43 14.32
C SER A 59 -7.75 3.45 13.39
N ALA A 60 -7.19 3.71 12.21
CA ALA A 60 -7.71 4.68 11.25
C ALA A 60 -8.11 3.99 9.94
N ASP A 61 -9.05 4.59 9.23
CA ASP A 61 -9.44 4.15 7.90
C ASP A 61 -8.30 4.33 6.90
N GLY A 62 -8.19 3.41 5.94
CA GLY A 62 -7.15 3.42 4.92
C GLY A 62 -6.65 2.04 4.51
N ILE A 63 -5.61 2.04 3.68
CA ILE A 63 -4.99 0.84 3.12
C ILE A 63 -3.61 0.64 3.74
N THR A 64 -3.41 -0.51 4.39
CA THR A 64 -2.12 -0.93 4.94
C THR A 64 -1.34 -1.73 3.89
N GLU A 65 -0.29 -1.13 3.34
CA GLU A 65 0.53 -1.70 2.25
C GLU A 65 1.56 -2.74 2.68
N LYS A 66 1.82 -2.85 4.00
CA LYS A 66 2.85 -3.71 4.60
C LYS A 66 2.85 -5.15 4.08
N PHE A 67 1.68 -5.69 3.77
CA PHE A 67 1.48 -7.08 3.35
C PHE A 67 1.49 -7.27 1.82
N MET A 68 1.47 -6.19 1.03
CA MET A 68 1.29 -6.27 -0.42
C MET A 68 2.46 -6.96 -1.12
N ARG A 69 3.69 -6.62 -0.73
CA ARG A 69 4.90 -7.25 -1.30
C ARG A 69 5.15 -8.65 -0.74
N PRO A 70 5.23 -8.87 0.58
CA PRO A 70 5.54 -10.20 1.12
C PRO A 70 4.40 -11.22 0.97
N ASN A 71 3.15 -10.80 1.14
CA ASN A 71 2.00 -11.72 1.25
C ASN A 71 0.97 -11.58 0.12
N LYS A 72 1.14 -10.61 -0.79
CA LYS A 72 0.27 -10.38 -1.96
C LYS A 72 -1.17 -9.99 -1.62
N PHE A 73 -1.40 -9.39 -0.46
CA PHE A 73 -2.67 -8.77 -0.09
C PHE A 73 -2.43 -7.41 0.61
N ALA A 74 -3.45 -6.56 0.63
CA ALA A 74 -3.49 -5.35 1.46
C ALA A 74 -4.55 -5.53 2.55
N VAL A 75 -4.36 -4.89 3.70
CA VAL A 75 -5.40 -4.80 4.75
C VAL A 75 -6.07 -3.45 4.62
N VAL A 76 -7.39 -3.42 4.56
CA VAL A 76 -8.19 -2.20 4.42
C VAL A 76 -9.07 -2.06 5.65
N ARG A 77 -9.08 -0.85 6.25
CA ARG A 77 -10.09 -0.43 7.22
C ARG A 77 -10.95 0.66 6.61
N THR A 78 -12.26 0.50 6.69
CA THR A 78 -13.25 1.46 6.17
C THR A 78 -14.63 1.05 6.66
N ASP A 79 -15.52 2.01 6.88
CA ASP A 79 -16.95 1.76 7.19
C ASP A 79 -17.16 0.82 8.40
N GLY A 80 -16.31 0.95 9.43
CA GLY A 80 -16.38 0.08 10.61
C GLY A 80 -16.06 -1.39 10.32
N LYS A 81 -15.39 -1.70 9.20
CA LYS A 81 -14.94 -3.04 8.82
C LYS A 81 -13.44 -3.05 8.54
N ILE A 82 -12.79 -4.17 8.83
CA ILE A 82 -11.43 -4.50 8.39
C ILE A 82 -11.49 -5.75 7.52
N PHE A 83 -10.87 -5.70 6.34
CA PHE A 83 -10.76 -6.86 5.46
C PHE A 83 -9.40 -6.92 4.78
N ALA A 84 -9.03 -8.11 4.29
CA ALA A 84 -7.84 -8.32 3.50
C ALA A 84 -8.22 -8.50 2.03
N THR A 85 -7.67 -7.71 1.12
CA THR A 85 -7.96 -7.76 -0.32
C THR A 85 -6.71 -8.09 -1.14
N SER A 86 -6.86 -8.76 -2.27
CA SER A 86 -5.75 -9.11 -3.16
C SER A 86 -4.94 -7.89 -3.59
N ALA A 87 -3.61 -7.98 -3.50
CA ALA A 87 -2.69 -7.00 -4.07
C ALA A 87 -2.25 -7.36 -5.50
N ARG A 88 -3.01 -8.23 -6.18
CA ARG A 88 -2.79 -8.66 -7.57
C ARG A 88 -3.94 -8.22 -8.44
N CYS A 89 -3.61 -7.54 -9.53
CA CYS A 89 -4.58 -7.10 -10.53
C CYS A 89 -5.31 -8.32 -11.14
N THR A 90 -6.64 -8.25 -11.21
CA THR A 90 -7.49 -9.30 -11.80
C THR A 90 -7.34 -9.45 -13.31
N HIS A 91 -6.68 -8.50 -14.00
CA HIS A 91 -6.38 -8.62 -15.43
C HIS A 91 -5.30 -9.67 -15.74
N LYS A 92 -4.09 -9.51 -15.17
CA LYS A 92 -2.91 -10.36 -15.47
C LYS A 92 -2.02 -10.62 -14.24
N ALA A 93 -2.59 -10.54 -13.04
CA ALA A 93 -1.92 -10.79 -11.76
C ALA A 93 -0.68 -9.90 -11.46
N SER A 94 -0.54 -8.76 -12.15
CA SER A 94 0.49 -7.76 -11.83
C SER A 94 0.32 -7.26 -10.39
N PRO A 95 1.43 -7.03 -9.65
CA PRO A 95 1.36 -6.39 -8.34
C PRO A 95 0.75 -4.99 -8.44
N LEU A 96 -0.20 -4.69 -7.56
CA LEU A 96 -0.80 -3.37 -7.43
C LEU A 96 0.10 -2.41 -6.64
N ARG A 97 -0.24 -1.12 -6.70
CA ARG A 97 0.25 -0.04 -5.83
C ARG A 97 -0.94 0.69 -5.25
N VAL A 98 -0.78 1.30 -4.09
CA VAL A 98 -1.75 2.28 -3.60
C VAL A 98 -1.37 3.64 -4.16
N LYS A 99 -2.38 4.37 -4.65
CA LYS A 99 -2.26 5.75 -5.11
C LYS A 99 -3.52 6.46 -4.64
N ASP A 100 -3.41 7.60 -3.96
CA ASP A 100 -4.56 8.42 -3.55
C ASP A 100 -5.74 7.62 -2.95
N GLY A 101 -5.45 6.66 -2.06
CA GLY A 101 -6.47 5.82 -1.40
C GLY A 101 -7.12 4.72 -2.25
N HIS A 102 -6.69 4.51 -3.49
CA HIS A 102 -7.19 3.47 -4.40
C HIS A 102 -6.05 2.55 -4.87
N PHE A 103 -6.38 1.41 -5.48
CA PHE A 103 -5.39 0.49 -6.03
C PHE A 103 -5.18 0.74 -7.52
N ALA A 104 -3.93 0.92 -7.93
CA ALA A 104 -3.54 1.13 -9.32
C ALA A 104 -2.62 0.02 -9.83
N CYS A 105 -2.88 -0.46 -11.04
CA CYS A 105 -2.06 -1.43 -11.74
C CYS A 105 -1.07 -0.73 -12.69
N PRO A 106 0.24 -0.69 -12.38
CA PRO A 106 1.22 0.03 -13.20
C PRO A 106 1.48 -0.63 -14.56
N SER A 107 1.07 -1.89 -14.77
CA SER A 107 1.36 -2.62 -16.01
C SER A 107 0.45 -2.24 -17.17
N HIS A 108 -0.84 -1.99 -16.89
CA HIS A 108 -1.85 -1.77 -17.94
C HIS A 108 -2.92 -0.73 -17.57
N GLY A 109 -2.78 -0.05 -16.42
CA GLY A 109 -3.64 1.07 -16.04
C GLY A 109 -4.99 0.71 -15.43
N SER A 110 -5.25 -0.56 -15.07
CA SER A 110 -6.46 -0.90 -14.29
C SER A 110 -6.43 -0.18 -12.94
N GLU A 111 -7.57 0.33 -12.51
CA GLU A 111 -7.76 0.97 -11.21
C GLU A 111 -8.91 0.29 -10.46
N PHE A 112 -8.79 0.23 -9.14
CA PHE A 112 -9.79 -0.32 -8.24
C PHE A 112 -9.99 0.61 -7.06
N SER A 113 -11.23 0.78 -6.60
CA SER A 113 -11.57 1.58 -5.41
C SER A 113 -10.90 1.04 -4.14
N THR A 114 -11.00 1.78 -3.04
CA THR A 114 -10.58 1.32 -1.70
C THR A 114 -11.25 -0.01 -1.30
N GLN A 115 -12.50 -0.24 -1.73
CA GLN A 115 -13.22 -1.50 -1.51
C GLN A 115 -12.71 -2.66 -2.37
N GLY A 116 -11.96 -2.35 -3.44
CA GLY A 116 -11.46 -3.30 -4.43
C GLY A 116 -12.37 -3.46 -5.65
N THR A 117 -13.41 -2.64 -5.81
CA THR A 117 -14.26 -2.64 -7.00
C THR A 117 -13.53 -2.04 -8.18
N VAL A 118 -13.70 -2.60 -9.39
CA VAL A 118 -13.04 -2.04 -10.59
C VAL A 118 -13.61 -0.66 -10.90
N THR A 119 -12.74 0.33 -11.04
CA THR A 119 -13.11 1.68 -11.47
C THR A 119 -12.60 1.99 -12.87
N LYS A 120 -11.55 1.29 -13.33
CA LYS A 120 -10.99 1.45 -14.67
C LYS A 120 -10.42 0.14 -15.20
N GLY A 121 -10.74 -0.17 -16.46
CA GLY A 121 -10.25 -1.35 -17.17
C GLY A 121 -8.75 -1.28 -17.51
N PRO A 122 -8.16 -2.38 -18.02
CA PRO A 122 -8.80 -3.55 -18.65
C PRO A 122 -9.31 -4.65 -17.70
N ALA A 123 -9.11 -4.54 -16.39
CA ALA A 123 -9.72 -5.46 -15.44
C ALA A 123 -11.26 -5.41 -15.56
N LYS A 124 -11.93 -6.56 -15.42
CA LYS A 124 -13.40 -6.67 -15.44
C LYS A 124 -13.99 -7.12 -14.10
N ASP A 125 -13.18 -7.78 -13.30
CA ASP A 125 -13.57 -8.33 -12.00
C ASP A 125 -12.91 -7.53 -10.86
N SER A 126 -13.68 -7.31 -9.80
CA SER A 126 -13.19 -6.73 -8.54
C SER A 126 -12.17 -7.63 -7.86
N LEU A 127 -11.33 -7.03 -7.00
CA LEU A 127 -10.35 -7.77 -6.20
C LEU A 127 -11.04 -8.75 -5.25
N VAL A 128 -10.46 -9.93 -5.03
CA VAL A 128 -11.00 -10.87 -4.04
C VAL A 128 -10.64 -10.43 -2.63
N ARG A 129 -11.52 -10.69 -1.67
CA ARG A 129 -11.21 -10.64 -0.23
C ARG A 129 -10.72 -11.99 0.25
N TYR A 130 -9.73 -12.02 1.11
CA TYR A 130 -9.29 -13.22 1.81
C TYR A 130 -10.04 -13.38 3.12
N ALA A 131 -10.13 -14.62 3.61
CA ALA A 131 -10.74 -14.86 4.91
C ALA A 131 -9.92 -14.18 6.01
N ILE A 132 -10.62 -13.52 6.92
CA ILE A 132 -10.01 -12.84 8.07
C ILE A 132 -10.76 -13.26 9.34
N THR A 133 -10.01 -13.55 10.40
CA THR A 133 -10.56 -13.97 11.70
C THR A 133 -9.83 -13.27 12.83
N LYS A 134 -10.56 -12.88 13.87
CA LYS A 134 -10.00 -12.40 15.13
C LYS A 134 -9.80 -13.59 16.07
N THR A 135 -8.62 -13.71 16.67
CA THR A 135 -8.34 -14.72 17.70
C THR A 135 -8.82 -14.24 19.07
N ASP A 136 -8.90 -15.15 20.04
CA ASP A 136 -9.25 -14.82 21.42
C ASP A 136 -8.25 -13.83 22.06
N ALA A 137 -6.99 -13.88 21.62
CA ALA A 137 -5.93 -12.94 22.04
C ALA A 137 -6.05 -11.55 21.37
N GLY A 138 -7.01 -11.35 20.45
CA GLY A 138 -7.26 -10.09 19.77
C GLY A 138 -6.40 -9.83 18.53
N SER A 139 -5.57 -10.79 18.12
CA SER A 139 -4.84 -10.75 16.84
C SER A 139 -5.78 -11.05 15.67
N LEU A 140 -5.47 -10.49 14.51
CA LEU A 140 -6.14 -10.77 13.26
C LEU A 140 -5.29 -11.73 12.43
N ILE A 141 -5.92 -12.79 11.92
CA ILE A 141 -5.30 -13.77 11.03
C ILE A 141 -5.98 -13.69 9.67
N VAL A 142 -5.17 -13.55 8.62
CA VAL A 142 -5.62 -13.64 7.23
C VAL A 142 -5.30 -15.03 6.68
N ASP A 143 -6.27 -15.70 6.10
CA ASP A 143 -6.12 -16.98 5.42
C ASP A 143 -6.27 -16.80 3.90
N THR A 144 -5.14 -16.83 3.18
CA THR A 144 -5.08 -16.65 1.73
C THR A 144 -5.55 -17.89 0.95
N ASN A 145 -5.79 -19.02 1.61
CA ASN A 145 -6.33 -20.23 0.97
C ASN A 145 -7.85 -20.16 0.80
N LYS A 146 -8.51 -19.20 1.45
CA LYS A 146 -9.96 -18.96 1.34
C LYS A 146 -10.21 -17.54 0.86
N SER A 147 -10.94 -17.40 -0.24
CA SER A 147 -11.26 -16.09 -0.82
C SER A 147 -12.74 -15.93 -1.15
N PHE A 148 -13.17 -14.68 -1.23
CA PHE A 148 -14.54 -14.23 -1.45
C PHE A 148 -14.54 -13.24 -2.62
N ARG A 149 -15.37 -13.50 -3.63
CA ARG A 149 -15.65 -12.55 -4.72
C ARG A 149 -16.58 -11.46 -4.22
N GLU A 150 -16.75 -10.40 -5.01
CA GLU A 150 -17.59 -9.24 -4.66
C GLU A 150 -18.97 -9.60 -4.11
N LYS A 151 -19.69 -10.50 -4.79
CA LYS A 151 -21.00 -11.00 -4.35
C LYS A 151 -21.01 -11.69 -2.98
N ASP A 152 -19.85 -12.08 -2.47
CA ASP A 152 -19.65 -12.85 -1.25
C ASP A 152 -19.01 -12.01 -0.13
N TRP A 153 -18.79 -10.70 -0.33
CA TRP A 153 -18.11 -9.83 0.63
C TRP A 153 -18.87 -9.60 1.94
N GLU A 154 -20.18 -9.84 1.96
CA GLU A 154 -20.98 -9.75 3.19
C GLU A 154 -20.97 -11.04 4.01
N LYS A 155 -20.26 -12.08 3.57
CA LYS A 155 -20.08 -13.29 4.39
C LYS A 155 -19.24 -12.97 5.63
N PRO A 156 -19.55 -13.54 6.81
CA PRO A 156 -18.89 -13.18 8.08
C PRO A 156 -17.37 -13.35 8.14
N GLN A 157 -16.77 -14.10 7.21
CA GLN A 157 -15.33 -14.32 7.16
C GLN A 157 -14.62 -13.41 6.15
N ALA A 158 -15.35 -12.63 5.34
CA ALA A 158 -14.76 -11.71 4.37
C ALA A 158 -14.30 -10.38 5.00
N PHE A 159 -14.66 -10.12 6.25
CA PHE A 159 -14.28 -8.94 7.03
C PHE A 159 -14.39 -9.22 8.54
N VAL A 160 -13.83 -8.33 9.36
CA VAL A 160 -14.04 -8.22 10.80
C VAL A 160 -14.65 -6.86 11.09
N SER A 161 -15.73 -6.81 11.87
CA SER A 161 -16.31 -5.55 12.33
C SER A 161 -15.45 -4.89 13.42
N VAL A 162 -15.28 -3.58 13.31
CA VAL A 162 -14.65 -2.70 14.31
C VAL A 162 -15.76 -1.78 14.81
N THR A 163 -16.49 -2.27 15.82
CA THR A 163 -17.44 -1.46 16.59
C THR A 163 -16.70 -0.69 17.67
#